data_AF-A0A959JYE5-F1
#
_entry.id   AF-A0A959JYE5-F1
#
_cell.length_a   1.000
_cell.length_b   1.000
_cell.length_c   1.000
_cell.angle_alpha   90.00
_cell.angle_beta   90.00
_cell.angle_gamma   90.00
#
_symmetry.space_group_name_H-M   'P 1'
#
loop_
_entity.id
_entity.type
_entity.pdbx_description
1 polymer ?
#
loop_
_entity_poly.entity_id
_entity_poly.type
_entity_poly.pdbx_seq_one_letter_code
_entity_poly.pdbx_strand_id
1 'polypeptide(L)' 'MTREFNSHAEAIKWIAINAETESHFEILKDELEFNHTYTGEYFVSLLLLDNEVAYYSEAA' A
#
# COMPACT_ATOMS: atom_id res chain seq x y z
N MET A 1 6.66 -5.14 -8.70
CA MET A 1 7.84 -4.53 -8.06
C MET A 1 7.40 -4.01 -6.71
N THR A 2 8.16 -4.22 -5.64
CA THR A 2 7.79 -3.79 -4.28
C THR A 2 8.71 -2.67 -3.81
N ARG A 3 8.24 -1.89 -2.84
CA ARG A 3 9.05 -0.93 -2.10
C ARG A 3 9.00 -1.30 -0.62
N GLU A 4 10.17 -1.55 -0.06
CA GLU A 4 10.37 -1.90 1.35
C GLU A 4 10.69 -0.65 2.19
N PHE A 5 10.37 -0.72 3.48
CA PHE A 5 10.57 0.35 4.45
C PHE A 5 11.12 -0.22 5.76
N ASN A 6 11.88 0.60 6.48
CA ASN A 6 12.47 0.19 7.76
C ASN A 6 11.50 0.31 8.93
N SER A 7 10.39 1.04 8.74
CA SER A 7 9.40 1.27 9.78
C SER A 7 8.04 1.63 9.20
N HIS A 8 6.99 1.36 9.98
CA HIS A 8 5.62 1.79 9.66
C HIS A 8 5.54 3.30 9.38
N ALA A 9 6.18 4.13 10.21
CA ALA A 9 6.15 5.58 10.04
C ALA A 9 6.81 6.07 8.74
N GLU A 10 7.86 5.39 8.28
CA GLU A 10 8.51 5.67 6.99
C GLU A 10 7.57 5.31 5.83
N ALA A 11 6.95 4.14 5.90
CA ALA A 11 5.99 3.67 4.91
C ALA A 11 4.79 4.61 4.79
N ILE A 12 4.15 4.99 5.90
CA ILE A 12 2.99 5.90 5.89
C ILE A 12 3.34 7.27 5.30
N LYS A 13 4.51 7.83 5.64
CA LYS A 13 4.97 9.10 5.02
C LYS A 13 5.13 8.96 3.52
N TRP A 14 5.69 7.85 3.06
CA TRP A 14 5.85 7.61 1.63
C TRP A 14 4.49 7.46 0.93
N ILE A 15 3.58 6.67 1.51
CA ILE A 15 2.22 6.48 0.97
C ILE A 15 1.50 7.83 0.89
N ALA A 16 1.54 8.66 1.94
CA ALA A 16 0.91 9.98 1.94
C ALA A 16 1.42 10.93 0.83
N ILE A 17 2.67 10.76 0.38
CA ILE A 17 3.26 11.58 -0.68
C ILE A 17 2.89 11.05 -2.08
N ASN A 18 2.73 9.73 -2.23
CA ASN A 18 2.56 9.08 -3.54
C ASN A 18 1.12 8.66 -3.84
N ALA A 19 0.24 8.63 -2.83
CA ALA A 19 -1.17 8.37 -3.02
C ALA A 19 -1.82 9.55 -3.76
N GLU A 20 -2.50 9.25 -4.87
CA GLU A 20 -3.18 10.26 -5.69
C GLU A 20 -4.51 10.72 -5.06
N THR A 21 -5.13 9.85 -4.27
CA THR A 21 -6.42 10.08 -3.61
C THR A 21 -6.43 9.49 -2.20
N GLU A 22 -7.40 9.91 -1.39
CA GLU A 22 -7.62 9.34 -0.06
C GLU A 22 -7.94 7.83 -0.14
N SER A 23 -8.73 7.39 -1.12
CA SER A 23 -8.98 5.95 -1.32
C SER A 23 -7.72 5.18 -1.70
N HIS A 24 -6.85 5.76 -2.53
CA HIS A 24 -5.57 5.15 -2.87
C HIS A 24 -4.65 5.05 -1.63
N PHE A 25 -4.66 6.07 -0.78
CA PHE A 25 -3.93 6.05 0.49
C PHE A 25 -4.37 4.88 1.38
N GLU A 26 -5.68 4.70 1.59
CA GLU A 26 -6.19 3.61 2.44
C GLU A 26 -5.87 2.23 1.83
N ILE A 27 -5.96 2.05 0.51
CA ILE A 27 -5.60 0.78 -0.15
C ILE A 27 -4.13 0.42 0.12
N LEU A 28 -3.21 1.36 -0.07
CA LEU A 28 -1.77 1.13 0.15
C LEU A 28 -1.46 0.92 1.63
N LYS A 29 -2.18 1.59 2.52
CA LYS A 29 -2.04 1.42 3.97
C LYS A 29 -2.53 0.04 4.41
N ASP A 30 -3.66 -0.41 3.92
CA ASP A 30 -4.19 -1.75 4.19
C ASP A 30 -3.24 -2.83 3.66
N GLU A 31 -2.66 -2.64 2.46
CA GLU A 31 -1.65 -3.54 1.92
C GLU A 31 -0.41 -3.61 2.83
N LEU A 32 0.09 -2.45 3.27
CA LEU A 32 1.23 -2.36 4.18
C LEU A 32 0.97 -3.11 5.49
N GLU A 33 -0.21 -2.92 6.08
CA GLU A 33 -0.63 -3.58 7.32
C GLU A 33 -0.81 -5.09 7.13
N PHE A 34 -1.39 -5.51 6.01
CA PHE A 34 -1.51 -6.92 5.63
C PHE A 34 -0.13 -7.56 5.52
N ASN A 35 0.78 -6.95 4.75
CA ASN A 35 2.13 -7.45 4.53
C ASN A 35 2.88 -7.60 5.86
N HIS A 36 2.85 -6.57 6.71
CA HIS A 36 3.47 -6.65 8.03
C HIS A 36 2.87 -7.75 8.90
N THR A 37 1.55 -7.91 8.89
CA THR A 37 0.87 -8.94 9.69
C THR A 37 1.33 -10.35 9.33
N TYR A 38 1.53 -10.64 8.04
CA TYR A 38 1.85 -11.98 7.57
C TYR A 38 3.34 -12.27 7.43
N THR A 39 4.18 -11.27 7.16
CA THR A 39 5.63 -11.46 6.95
C THR A 39 6.49 -10.84 8.03
N GLY A 40 5.97 -9.87 8.78
CA GLY A 40 6.74 -9.05 9.71
C GLY A 40 7.45 -7.85 9.03
N GLU A 41 7.29 -7.67 7.72
CA GLU A 41 8.02 -6.66 6.94
C GLU A 41 7.09 -5.55 6.43
N TYR A 42 7.62 -4.33 6.34
CA TYR A 42 6.88 -3.19 5.80
C TYR A 42 7.22 -3.02 4.33
N PHE A 43 6.31 -3.40 3.44
CA PHE A 43 6.44 -3.12 2.01
C PHE A 43 5.09 -2.91 1.34
N VAL A 44 5.10 -2.20 0.21
CA VAL A 44 3.94 -2.04 -0.68
C VAL A 44 4.28 -2.46 -2.11
N SER A 45 3.29 -2.91 -2.87
CA SER A 45 3.44 -3.22 -4.29
C SER A 45 3.28 -1.97 -5.14
N LEU A 46 4.31 -1.63 -5.92
CA LEU A 46 4.25 -0.52 -6.87
C LEU A 46 3.25 -0.76 -8.02
N LEU A 47 2.79 -2.00 -8.20
CA LEU A 47 1.73 -2.30 -9.16
C LEU A 47 0.38 -1.72 -8.72
N LEU A 48 0.19 -1.50 -7.42
CA LEU A 48 -0.99 -0.82 -6.89
C LEU A 48 -0.88 0.70 -6.99
N LEU A 49 0.33 1.23 -7.20
CA LEU A 49 0.56 2.66 -7.38
C LEU A 49 0.07 3.16 -8.75
N ASP A 50 0.23 2.33 -9.79
CA ASP A 50 -0.10 2.68 -11.18
C ASP A 50 -1.53 2.26 -11.59
N ASN A 51 -2.19 1.38 -10.83
CA ASN A 51 -3.53 0.90 -11.15
C ASN A 51 -4.56 1.54 -10.23
N GLU A 52 -5.35 2.46 -10.79
CA GLU A 52 -6.68 2.79 -10.27
C GLU A 52 -7.46 1.50 -10.00
N VAL A 53 -7.57 1.13 -8.72
CA VAL A 53 -8.73 0.46 -8.09
C VAL A 53 -9.42 -0.65 -8.91
N ALA A 54 -8.68 -1.46 -9.68
CA ALA A 54 -9.26 -2.57 -10.44
C ALA A 54 -9.35 -3.86 -9.62
N TYR A 55 -8.71 -3.92 -8.44
CA TYR A 55 -8.57 -5.16 -7.68
C TYR A 55 -9.69 -5.45 -6.66
N TYR A 56 -10.58 -4.49 -6.41
CA TYR A 56 -11.69 -4.65 -5.45
C TYR A 56 -13.08 -4.72 -6.10
N SER A 57 -13.18 -4.68 -7.44
CA SER A 57 -14.46 -4.77 -8.16
C SER A 57 -14.88 -6.20 -8.54
N GLU A 58 -14.04 -7.22 -8.32
CA GLU A 58 -14.39 -8.63 -8.60
C GLU A 58 -14.89 -9.41 -7.36
N ALA A 59 -15.13 -8.75 -6.23
CA ALA A 59 -15.62 -9.38 -5.00
C ALA A 59 -17.04 -8.92 -4.57
N ALA A 60 -17.87 -8.43 -5.50
CA ALA A 60 -19.26 -8.04 -5.25
C ALA A 60 -20.26 -8.81 -6.14
#